data_AF-A0AA43BL12-F1
#
_entry.id   AF-A0AA43BL12-F1
#
_cell.length_a   1.000
_cell.length_b   1.000
_cell.length_c   1.000
_cell.angle_alpha   90.00
_cell.angle_beta   90.00
_cell.angle_gamma   90.00
#
_symmetry.space_group_name_H-M   'P 1'
#
loop_
_entity.id
_entity.type
_entity.pdbx_description
1 polymer ?
#
loop_
_entity_poly.entity_id
_entity_poly.type
_entity_poly.pdbx_seq_one_letter_code
_entity_poly.pdbx_strand_id
1 'polypeptide(L)'
;MSSTGHPNCRRTACLDPYWGTHPVAAALNPYFINDLDIKGFKLWIAGHTHTSVDTVVDGCRLVINPLGYPPEQGKNGFRENLIIEV
;
A
#
# COMPACT_ATOMS: atom_id res chain seq x y z
N MET A 1 2.29 -14.87 20.01
CA MET A 1 3.74 -15.06 19.73
C MET A 1 4.20 -13.86 18.94
N SER A 2 5.05 -13.03 19.56
CA SER A 2 5.45 -11.72 19.04
C SER A 2 6.42 -11.86 17.86
N SER A 3 6.06 -11.32 16.71
CA SER A 3 7.07 -11.01 15.68
C SER A 3 7.50 -9.55 15.85
N THR A 4 8.65 -9.36 16.47
CA THR A 4 9.39 -8.11 16.54
C THR A 4 9.68 -7.61 15.12
N GLY A 5 8.96 -6.58 14.68
CA GLY A 5 9.23 -5.88 13.44
C GLY A 5 10.39 -4.91 13.60
N HIS A 6 11.35 -4.99 12.69
CA HIS A 6 12.47 -4.07 12.56
C HIS A 6 11.95 -2.61 12.41
N PRO A 7 12.52 -1.62 13.14
CA PRO A 7 11.91 -0.28 13.29
C PRO A 7 11.91 0.58 12.03
N ASN A 8 12.63 0.19 10.97
CA ASN A 8 12.97 1.08 9.86
C ASN A 8 12.30 0.74 8.51
N CYS A 9 11.55 -0.35 8.42
CA CYS A 9 10.73 -0.64 7.24
C CYS A 9 9.30 -0.92 7.71
N ARG A 10 8.46 0.12 7.72
CA ARG A 10 7.07 0.00 8.13
C ARG A 10 6.32 -0.80 7.07
N ARG A 11 6.17 -2.11 7.34
CA ARG A 11 5.35 -3.12 6.64
C ARG A 11 3.90 -2.70 6.36
N THR A 12 3.50 -1.54 6.88
CA THR A 12 2.16 -0.94 6.86
C THR A 12 2.10 0.38 6.09
N ALA A 13 3.17 0.83 5.42
CA ALA A 13 3.18 2.12 4.72
C ALA A 13 2.03 2.25 3.69
N CYS A 14 1.58 1.11 3.16
CA CYS A 14 0.53 1.06 2.17
C CYS A 14 -0.83 0.72 2.75
N LEU A 15 -0.91 0.16 3.97
CA LEU A 15 -2.16 -0.41 4.49
C LEU A 15 -3.14 0.69 4.85
N ASP A 16 -4.37 0.58 4.36
CA ASP A 16 -5.43 1.51 4.76
C ASP A 16 -5.71 1.40 6.26
N PRO A 17 -5.74 2.54 7.00
CA PRO A 17 -5.92 2.53 8.45
C PRO A 17 -7.21 1.86 8.92
N TYR A 18 -8.29 1.98 8.14
CA TYR A 18 -9.57 1.36 8.45
C TYR A 18 -9.49 -0.16 8.27
N TRP A 19 -9.00 -0.62 7.11
CA TRP A 19 -8.89 -2.06 6.83
C TRP A 19 -7.82 -2.78 7.66
N GLY A 20 -6.81 -2.06 8.15
CA GLY A 20 -5.79 -2.59 9.04
C GLY A 20 -6.29 -3.00 10.42
N THR A 21 -7.46 -2.51 10.84
CA THR A 21 -8.07 -2.82 12.14
C THR A 21 -9.39 -3.58 12.02
N HIS A 22 -9.85 -3.86 10.80
CA HIS A 22 -11.14 -4.50 10.56
C HIS A 22 -11.16 -5.94 11.13
N PRO A 23 -12.19 -6.33 11.91
CA PRO A 23 -12.18 -7.55 12.72
C PRO A 23 -12.04 -8.86 11.92
N VAL A 24 -12.36 -8.84 10.62
CA VAL A 24 -12.27 -10.01 9.74
C VAL A 24 -11.24 -9.81 8.62
N ALA A 25 -11.13 -8.59 8.09
CA ALA A 25 -10.32 -8.34 6.89
C ALA A 25 -8.84 -8.20 7.25
N ALA A 26 -8.52 -7.71 8.46
CA ALA A 26 -7.15 -7.55 8.89
C ALA A 26 -6.37 -8.89 8.93
N ALA A 27 -7.06 -10.01 9.17
CA ALA A 27 -6.48 -11.34 9.17
C ALA A 27 -6.02 -11.79 7.78
N LEU A 28 -6.53 -11.17 6.70
CA LEU A 28 -6.19 -11.52 5.32
C LEU A 28 -5.03 -10.69 4.76
N ASN A 29 -4.72 -9.53 5.36
CA ASN A 29 -3.64 -8.65 4.93
C ASN A 29 -2.28 -9.37 4.75
N PRO A 30 -1.87 -10.32 5.62
CA PRO A 30 -0.59 -11.01 5.45
C PRO A 30 -0.46 -11.80 4.14
N TYR A 31 -1.56 -12.19 3.48
CA TYR A 31 -1.53 -12.92 2.21
C TYR A 31 -1.23 -12.03 1.00
N PHE A 32 -1.26 -10.71 1.17
CA PHE A 32 -1.02 -9.73 0.10
C PHE A 32 0.21 -8.85 0.37
N ILE A 33 0.94 -9.14 1.45
CA ILE A 33 2.18 -8.46 1.83
C ILE A 33 3.34 -9.41 1.53
N ASN A 34 4.43 -8.87 0.98
CA ASN A 34 5.70 -9.58 0.83
C ASN A 34 6.81 -8.83 1.57
N ASP A 35 7.94 -9.49 1.75
CA ASP A 35 9.13 -9.00 2.43
C ASP A 35 10.25 -8.55 1.46
N LEU A 36 9.91 -8.30 0.19
CA LEU A 36 10.88 -7.82 -0.79
C LEU A 36 11.35 -6.41 -0.43
N ASP A 37 12.66 -6.20 -0.46
CA ASP A 37 13.26 -4.88 -0.32
C ASP A 37 13.13 -4.12 -1.64
N ILE A 38 12.64 -2.89 -1.57
CA ILE A 38 12.43 -2.02 -2.73
C ILE A 38 13.70 -1.23 -3.11
N LYS A 39 14.78 -1.35 -2.34
CA LYS A 39 16.06 -0.69 -2.65
C LYS A 39 16.60 -1.10 -4.01
N GLY A 40 17.08 -0.11 -4.75
CA GLY A 40 17.61 -0.29 -6.10
C GLY A 40 16.54 -0.22 -7.21
N PHE A 41 15.26 -0.34 -6.87
CA PHE A 41 14.17 -0.08 -7.81
C PHE A 41 13.89 1.42 -7.90
N LYS A 42 13.46 1.87 -9.08
CA LYS A 42 13.08 3.27 -9.32
C LYS A 42 11.58 3.50 -9.13
N LEU A 43 10.78 2.48 -9.40
CA LEU A 43 9.33 2.52 -9.34
C LEU A 43 8.80 1.17 -8.85
N TRP A 44 7.86 1.22 -7.92
CA TRP A 44 7.12 0.08 -7.40
C TRP A 44 5.63 0.38 -7.44
N ILE A 45 4.87 -0.40 -8.22
CA ILE A 45 3.41 -0.24 -8.35
C ILE A 45 2.73 -1.37 -7.58
N ALA A 46 1.78 -1.04 -6.71
CA ALA A 46 1.05 -2.01 -5.89
C ALA A 46 -0.45 -1.67 -5.77
N GLY A 47 -1.22 -2.57 -5.16
CA GLY A 47 -2.67 -2.43 -4.97
C GLY A 47 -3.11 -2.93 -3.60
N HIS A 48 -4.29 -3.57 -3.53
CA HIS A 48 -4.90 -4.19 -2.34
C HIS A 48 -5.38 -3.25 -1.22
N THR A 49 -4.78 -2.07 -1.08
CA THR A 49 -4.97 -1.28 0.15
C THR A 49 -6.19 -0.39 0.13
N HIS A 50 -6.86 -0.22 -1.00
CA HIS A 50 -8.06 0.62 -1.18
C HIS A 50 -7.86 2.11 -0.90
N THR A 51 -6.63 2.56 -0.67
CA THR A 51 -6.26 3.98 -0.55
C THR A 51 -5.09 4.29 -1.46
N SER A 52 -5.17 5.42 -2.17
CA SER A 52 -4.12 5.88 -3.07
C SER A 52 -2.86 6.29 -2.30
N VAL A 53 -1.70 5.89 -2.79
CA VAL A 53 -0.39 6.27 -2.28
C VAL A 53 0.50 6.65 -3.46
N ASP A 54 1.20 7.77 -3.39
CA ASP A 54 2.24 8.16 -4.35
C ASP A 54 3.35 8.85 -3.54
N THR A 55 4.38 8.09 -3.18
CA THR A 55 5.42 8.54 -2.25
C THR A 55 6.78 7.96 -2.62
N VAL A 56 7.85 8.45 -2.00
CA VAL A 56 9.21 7.94 -2.20
C VAL A 56 9.70 7.29 -0.91
N VAL A 57 10.11 6.03 -1.00
CA VAL A 57 10.69 5.25 0.10
C VAL A 57 11.99 4.63 -0.39
N ASP A 58 13.09 4.84 0.34
CA ASP A 58 14.42 4.31 -0.01
C ASP A 58 14.87 4.60 -1.45
N GLY A 59 14.48 5.75 -2.00
CA GLY A 59 14.81 6.17 -3.37
C GLY A 59 13.97 5.49 -4.47
N CYS A 60 13.01 4.65 -4.10
CA CYS A 60 12.02 4.05 -4.99
C CYS A 60 10.70 4.82 -4.89
N ARG A 61 10.10 5.19 -6.02
CA ARG A 61 8.75 5.75 -6.06
C ARG A 61 7.73 4.63 -5.90
N LEU A 62 6.96 4.66 -4.83
CA LEU A 62 5.89 3.72 -4.54
C LEU A 62 4.54 4.32 -4.95
N VAL A 63 3.83 3.66 -5.85
CA VAL A 63 2.53 4.11 -6.37
C VAL A 63 1.45 3.04 -6.17
N ILE A 64 0.33 3.45 -5.59
CA ILE A 64 -0.90 2.67 -5.42
C ILE A 64 -2.05 3.59 -5.82
N ASN A 65 -2.87 3.17 -6.78
CA ASN A 65 -3.98 3.97 -7.28
C ASN A 65 -5.23 3.10 -7.49
N PRO A 66 -5.82 2.55 -6.42
CA PRO A 66 -6.94 1.65 -6.52
C PRO A 66 -8.23 2.45 -6.79
N LEU A 67 -9.06 1.99 -7.72
CA LEU A 67 -10.41 2.56 -7.89
C LEU A 67 -11.27 2.33 -6.63
N GLY A 68 -11.07 1.19 -5.96
CA GLY A 68 -11.84 0.78 -4.79
C GLY A 68 -13.24 0.29 -5.13
N TYR A 69 -13.97 -0.14 -4.10
CA TYR A 69 -15.37 -0.54 -4.22
C TYR A 69 -16.30 0.67 -4.35
N PRO A 70 -17.55 0.50 -4.84
CA PRO A 70 -18.49 1.63 -5.01
C PRO A 70 -18.62 2.56 -3.79
N PRO A 71 -18.60 2.09 -2.53
CA PRO A 71 -18.66 2.98 -1.37
C PRO A 71 -17.38 3.81 -1.11
N GLU A 72 -16.24 3.39 -1.66
CA GLU A 72 -14.90 3.95 -1.48
C GLU A 72 -14.52 4.93 -2.60
N GLN A 73 -15.15 4.80 -3.77
CA GLN A 73 -14.94 5.68 -4.91
C GLN A 73 -15.21 7.15 -4.52
N GLY A 74 -14.25 8.01 -4.86
CA GLY A 74 -14.27 9.44 -4.51
C GLY A 74 -13.77 9.77 -3.09
N LYS A 75 -13.43 8.76 -2.27
CA LYS A 75 -12.92 8.96 -0.89
C LYS A 75 -11.51 8.44 -0.71
N ASN A 76 -11.08 7.51 -1.55
CA ASN A 76 -9.79 6.83 -1.46
C ASN A 76 -8.64 7.52 -2.22
N GLY A 77 -8.89 8.68 -2.84
CA GLY A 77 -7.87 9.43 -3.58
C GLY A 77 -7.52 8.86 -4.96
N PHE A 78 -8.35 7.97 -5.52
CA PHE A 78 -8.18 7.46 -6.89
C PHE A 78 -7.99 8.60 -7.91
N ARG A 79 -6.98 8.45 -8.78
CA ARG A 79 -6.62 9.38 -9.85
C ARG A 79 -6.84 8.70 -11.21
N GLU A 80 -7.98 8.98 -11.84
CA GLU A 80 -8.37 8.36 -13.12
C GLU A 80 -7.34 8.55 -14.25
N ASN A 81 -6.74 9.73 -14.31
CA ASN A 81 -5.79 10.11 -15.37
C ASN A 81 -4.34 10.11 -14.89
N LEU A 82 -3.98 9.22 -13.95
CA LEU A 82 -2.60 9.09 -13.49
C LEU A 82 -1.73 8.45 -14.57
N ILE A 83 -0.85 9.26 -15.17
CA ILE A 83 0.20 8.80 -16.07
C ILE A 83 1.51 8.68 -15.27
N ILE A 84 2.19 7.54 -15.39
CA ILE A 84 3.51 7.32 -14.81
C ILE A 84 4.53 7.26 -15.93
N GLU A 85 5.41 8.24 -15.97
CA GLU A 85 6.60 8.24 -16.82
C GLU A 85 7.74 7.50 -16.11
N VAL A 86 8.51 6.71 -16.88
CA VAL A 86 9.58 5.82 -16.40
C VAL A 86 10.92 6.10 -17.07
#